data_AF-A0A6L8KET9-F1
#
_entry.id   AF-A0A6L8KET9-F1
#
_cell.length_a   1.000
_cell.length_b   1.000
_cell.length_c   1.000
_cell.angle_alpha   90.00
_cell.angle_beta   90.00
_cell.angle_gamma   90.00
#
_symmetry.space_group_name_H-M   'P 1'
#
loop_
_entity.id
_entity.type
_entity.pdbx_description
1 polymer ?
#
loop_
_entity_poly.entity_id
_entity_poly.type
_entity_poly.pdbx_seq_one_letter_code
_entity_poly.pdbx_strand_id
1 'polypeptide(L)' 'MIKYMGTKSTSDGGVLYVFLINGLQKEIREHALKQYPGCYEALPPTAKARISANRAWLSKT' A
#
# COMPACT_ATOMS: atom_id res chain seq x y z
N MET A 1 -0.43 3.57 15.99
CA MET A 1 0.71 2.74 15.53
C MET A 1 0.32 2.05 14.23
N ILE A 2 1.13 2.20 13.18
CA ILE A 2 0.89 1.58 11.87
C ILE A 2 1.97 0.51 11.68
N LYS A 3 1.55 -0.72 11.40
CA LYS A 3 2.47 -1.82 11.08
C LYS A 3 2.10 -2.41 9.73
N TYR A 4 3.06 -2.47 8.82
CA TYR A 4 2.89 -3.21 7.58
C TYR A 4 2.88 -4.72 7.86
N MET A 5 1.86 -5.42 7.36
CA MET A 5 1.69 -6.86 7.55
C MET A 5 2.07 -7.66 6.31
N GLY A 6 1.93 -7.08 5.11
CA GLY A 6 2.26 -7.78 3.87
C GLY A 6 1.49 -7.26 2.69
N THR A 7 1.65 -7.93 1.56
CA THR A 7 0.90 -7.67 0.33
C THR A 7 0.08 -8.89 -0.05
N LYS A 8 -1.12 -8.65 -0.57
CA LYS A 8 -2.01 -9.67 -1.10
C LYS A 8 -2.33 -9.34 -2.56
N SER A 9 -2.17 -10.31 -3.44
CA SER A 9 -2.60 -10.20 -4.83
C SER A 9 -4.11 -10.43 -4.91
N THR A 10 -4.83 -9.59 -5.63
CA THR A 10 -6.24 -9.84 -5.95
C THR A 10 -6.34 -10.65 -7.24
N SER A 11 -7.45 -11.38 -7.41
CA SER A 11 -7.72 -12.15 -8.62
C SER A 11 -7.80 -11.29 -9.90
N ASP A 12 -8.00 -9.98 -9.73
CA ASP A 12 -8.01 -8.96 -10.77
C ASP A 12 -6.60 -8.49 -11.18
N GLY A 13 -5.54 -9.06 -10.60
CA GLY A 13 -4.15 -8.66 -10.83
C GLY A 13 -3.69 -7.43 -10.04
N GLY A 14 -4.54 -6.90 -9.16
CA GLY A 14 -4.22 -5.79 -8.27
C GLY A 14 -3.37 -6.22 -7.06
N VAL A 15 -2.66 -5.27 -6.46
CA VAL A 15 -1.92 -5.47 -5.20
C VAL A 15 -2.60 -4.71 -4.07
N LEU A 16 -2.93 -5.42 -3.01
CA LEU A 16 -3.42 -4.89 -1.73
C LEU A 16 -2.27 -4.88 -0.73
N TYR A 17 -2.06 -3.75 -0.07
CA TYR A 17 -1.12 -3.60 1.03
C TYR A 17 -1.89 -3.71 2.33
N VAL A 18 -1.52 -4.67 3.16
CA VAL A 18 -2.18 -4.99 4.41
C VAL A 18 -1.45 -4.28 5.54
N PHE A 19 -2.18 -3.49 6.31
CA PHE A 19 -1.68 -2.75 7.46
C PHE A 19 -2.46 -3.12 8.71
N LEU A 20 -1.80 -3.04 9.86
CA LEU A 20 -2.42 -3.02 11.16
C LEU A 20 -2.35 -1.57 11.67
N ILE A 21 -3.49 -0.88 11.67
CA ILE A 21 -3.61 0.52 12.10
C ILE A 21 -4.38 0.53 13.41
N ASN A 22 -3.71 0.90 14.50
CA ASN A 22 -4.31 0.95 15.85
C ASN A 22 -5.02 -0.37 16.24
N GLY A 23 -4.43 -1.52 15.87
CA GLY A 23 -4.99 -2.84 16.15
C GLY A 23 -6.05 -3.33 15.15
N LEU A 24 -6.43 -2.52 14.17
CA LEU A 24 -7.37 -2.90 13.11
C LEU A 24 -6.63 -3.23 11.81
N GLN A 25 -6.93 -4.40 11.25
CA GLN A 25 -6.41 -4.77 9.93
C GLN A 25 -7.11 -3.96 8.84
N LYS A 26 -6.32 -3.38 7.94
CA LYS A 26 -6.79 -2.60 6.79
C LYS A 26 -6.08 -3.07 5.54
N GLU A 27 -6.85 -3.38 4.51
CA GLU A 27 -6.36 -3.72 3.18
C GLU A 27 -6.47 -2.47 2.30
N ILE A 28 -5.35 -1.94 1.87
CA ILE A 28 -5.27 -0.66 1.15
C ILE A 28 -4.71 -0.93 -0.25
N ARG A 29 -5.46 -0.53 -1.28
CA ARG A 29 -4.99 -0.58 -2.66
C ARG A 29 -3.86 0.43 -2.88
N GLU A 30 -2.98 0.13 -3.81
CA GLU A 30 -1.82 0.99 -4.10
C GLU A 30 -2.18 2.47 -4.32
N HIS A 31 -3.19 2.75 -5.17
CA HIS A 31 -3.65 4.12 -5.43
C HIS A 31 -4.23 4.80 -4.18
N ALA A 32 -4.82 4.02 -3.28
CA ALA A 32 -5.44 4.52 -2.06
C ALA A 32 -4.39 4.86 -0.98
N LEU A 33 -3.14 4.36 -1.09
CA LEU A 33 -2.07 4.68 -0.13
C LEU A 33 -1.85 6.19 0.07
N LYS A 34 -2.08 7.01 -0.97
CA LYS A 34 -1.99 8.47 -0.90
C LYS A 34 -3.03 9.10 0.05
N GLN A 35 -4.14 8.41 0.28
CA GLN A 35 -5.24 8.86 1.14
C GLN A 35 -5.04 8.44 2.60
N TYR A 36 -4.08 7.56 2.89
CA TYR A 36 -3.80 7.07 4.24
C TYR A 36 -2.46 7.59 4.75
N PRO A 37 -2.45 8.68 5.54
CA PRO A 37 -1.21 9.25 6.08
C PRO A 37 -0.45 8.21 6.93
N GLY A 38 0.88 8.17 6.79
CA GLY A 38 1.76 7.23 7.48
C GLY A 38 1.79 5.79 6.93
N CYS A 39 0.84 5.38 6.08
CA CYS A 39 0.85 4.03 5.51
C CYS A 39 1.95 3.85 4.47
N TYR A 40 2.14 4.82 3.58
CA TYR A 40 3.24 4.78 2.61
C TYR A 40 4.61 4.76 3.31
N GLU A 41 4.76 5.53 4.40
CA GLU A 41 6.01 5.59 5.16
C GLU A 41 6.33 4.28 5.87
N ALA A 42 5.31 3.60 6.40
CA ALA A 42 5.41 2.30 7.06
C ALA A 42 5.74 1.13 6.11
N LEU A 43 5.72 1.35 4.79
CA LEU A 43 6.09 0.32 3.81
C LEU A 43 7.60 0.04 3.80
N PRO A 44 8.00 -1.22 3.58
CA PRO A 44 9.40 -1.56 3.38
C PRO A 44 9.94 -0.95 2.07
N PRO A 45 11.27 -0.77 1.95
CA PRO A 45 11.90 -0.20 0.76
C PRO A 45 11.54 -0.94 -0.54
N THR A 46 11.41 -2.27 -0.47
CA THR A 46 11.00 -3.12 -1.59
C THR A 46 9.58 -2.83 -2.07
N ALA A 47 8.63 -2.62 -1.16
CA ALA A 47 7.26 -2.23 -1.51
C ALA A 47 7.24 -0.83 -2.13
N LYS A 48 7.98 0.13 -1.54
CA LYS A 48 8.10 1.48 -2.09
C LYS A 48 8.67 1.47 -3.52
N ALA A 49 9.69 0.66 -3.77
CA ALA A 49 10.28 0.50 -5.11
C ALA A 49 9.26 -0.05 -6.13
N ARG A 50 8.43 -1.03 -5.75
CA ARG A 50 7.34 -1.54 -6.60
C ARG A 50 6.31 -0.45 -6.93
N ILE A 51 5.91 0.32 -5.94
CA ILE A 51 4.96 1.42 -6.10
C ILE A 51 5.54 2.51 -7.00
N SER A 52 6.80 2.90 -6.78
CA SER A 52 7.50 3.88 -7.62
C SER A 52 7.70 3.39 -9.06
N ALA A 53 7.80 2.07 -9.28
CA ALA A 53 7.82 1.49 -10.62
C ALA A 53 6.44 1.48 -11.29
N ASN A 54 5.35 1.54 -10.53
CA ASN A 54 4.01 1.60 -11.08
C ASN A 54 3.69 3.03 -11.57
N ARG A 55 3.80 3.25 -12.87
CA ARG A 55 3.47 4.53 -13.51
C ARG A 55 2.03 4.97 -13.27
N ALA A 56 1.08 4.04 -13.09
CA ALA A 56 -0.30 4.37 -12.78
C ALA A 56 -0.44 5.03 -11.40
N TRP A 57 0.43 4.67 -10.44
CA TRP A 57 0.46 5.33 -9.13
C TRP A 57 1.07 6.73 -9.19
N LEU A 58 2.02 6.98 -10.09
CA LEU A 58 2.61 8.30 -10.33
C LEU A 58 1.67 9.23 -11.12
N SER A 59 0.75 8.67 -11.90
CA SER A 59 -0.22 9.45 -12.66
C SER A 59 -1.20 10.16 -11.73
N LYS A 60 -1.23 11.51 -11.80
CA LYS A 60 -2.25 12.38 -11.17
C LYS A 60 -3.50 12.44 -12.06
N THR A 61 -4.20 11.33 -12.21
CA THR A 61 -5.52 11.32 -12.86
C THR A 61 -6.58 10.98 -11.84
#